data_AF-A0A2C9SYI6-F1
#
_entry.id   AF-A0A2C9SYI6-F1
#
_cell.length_a   1.000
_cell.length_b   1.000
_cell.length_c   1.000
_cell.angle_alpha   90.00
_cell.angle_beta   90.00
_cell.angle_gamma   90.00
#
_symmetry.space_group_name_H-M   'P 1'
#
loop_
_entity.id
_entity.type
_entity.pdbx_description
1 polymer ?
#
loop_
_entity_poly.entity_id
_entity_poly.type
_entity_poly.pdbx_seq_one_letter_code
_entity_poly.pdbx_strand_id
1 'polypeptide(L)'
;MRKWLTSAIALLSAAGITPIAHADNPTPSLPQFVPHPSDWQPNASVYPYNLWQTRVTPEQVTAMRDSCQWFNAQYDTLMGQTLGFQHFLGNAHDDWTAPGVQPAADTIEANLDQSAAFLDARAHTLFVVNYPDQSEYSPVYNGDSMYHLWYQLTQISANMKQQLPSGQLNAHIATANVYGTTIRDSQVCAGA
;
A
#
# COMPACT_ATOMS: atom_id res chain seq x y z
N MET A 1 -21.45 53.35 -11.54
CA MET A 1 -20.28 52.76 -12.24
C MET A 1 -20.17 51.31 -11.81
N ARG A 2 -20.54 50.37 -12.69
CA ARG A 2 -20.75 48.95 -12.38
C ARG A 2 -19.52 48.16 -12.84
N LYS A 3 -18.62 47.82 -11.91
CA LYS A 3 -17.40 47.06 -12.23
C LYS A 3 -17.73 45.56 -12.22
N TRP A 4 -17.59 44.95 -13.39
CA TRP A 4 -17.66 43.51 -13.60
C TRP A 4 -16.40 42.87 -13.00
N LEU A 5 -16.56 41.91 -12.09
CA LEU A 5 -15.48 41.02 -11.65
C LEU A 5 -15.59 39.73 -12.47
N THR A 6 -14.64 39.56 -13.37
CA THR A 6 -14.42 38.38 -14.20
C THR A 6 -13.94 37.21 -13.35
N SER A 7 -14.60 36.08 -13.50
CA SER A 7 -14.25 34.77 -12.95
C SER A 7 -12.88 34.29 -13.41
N ALA A 8 -12.07 33.77 -12.50
CA ALA A 8 -10.93 32.91 -12.81
C ALA A 8 -11.31 31.47 -12.47
N ILE A 9 -11.50 30.65 -13.51
CA ILE A 9 -11.66 29.20 -13.38
C ILE A 9 -10.25 28.62 -13.21
N ALA A 10 -9.93 28.12 -12.02
CA ALA A 10 -8.75 27.31 -11.81
C ALA A 10 -8.99 25.92 -12.41
N LEU A 11 -8.33 25.64 -13.53
CA LEU A 11 -8.21 24.28 -14.08
C LEU A 11 -7.28 23.49 -13.15
N LEU A 12 -7.86 22.64 -12.30
CA LEU A 12 -7.11 21.61 -11.59
C LEU A 12 -6.77 20.50 -12.58
N SER A 13 -5.46 20.34 -12.78
CA SER A 13 -4.83 19.37 -13.68
C SER A 13 -5.26 17.93 -13.39
N ALA A 14 -5.39 17.18 -14.48
CA ALA A 14 -5.88 15.81 -14.56
C ALA A 14 -5.16 14.82 -13.64
N ALA A 15 -5.92 13.81 -13.22
CA ALA A 15 -5.48 12.63 -12.50
C ALA A 15 -4.26 11.96 -13.18
N GLY A 16 -3.27 11.60 -12.37
CA GLY A 16 -2.07 10.89 -12.80
C GLY A 16 -2.41 9.52 -13.35
N ILE A 17 -2.33 9.38 -14.67
CA ILE A 17 -2.15 8.09 -15.32
C ILE A 17 -0.65 7.82 -15.19
N THR A 18 -0.26 6.99 -14.22
CA THR A 18 1.12 6.49 -14.17
C THR A 18 1.40 5.77 -15.49
N PRO A 19 2.42 6.16 -16.27
CA PRO A 19 2.68 5.53 -17.55
C PRO A 19 2.94 4.05 -17.33
N ILE A 20 2.21 3.23 -18.08
CA ILE A 20 2.42 1.79 -18.17
C ILE A 20 3.85 1.58 -18.69
N ALA A 21 4.62 0.70 -18.04
CA ALA A 21 5.94 0.32 -18.47
C ALA A 21 5.91 -0.09 -19.96
N HIS A 22 6.56 0.71 -20.79
CA HIS A 22 6.96 0.34 -22.14
C HIS A 22 8.48 0.27 -22.13
N ALA A 23 9.10 -0.44 -23.09
CA ALA A 23 10.56 -0.47 -23.22
C ALA A 23 11.18 0.94 -23.23
N ASP A 24 10.43 1.94 -23.69
CA ASP A 24 10.85 3.34 -23.81
C ASP A 24 10.53 4.21 -22.57
N ASN A 25 9.82 3.67 -21.57
CA ASN A 25 9.46 4.39 -20.35
C ASN A 25 9.54 3.44 -19.13
N PRO A 26 10.72 3.33 -18.50
CA PRO A 26 10.96 2.33 -17.46
C PRO A 26 10.14 2.63 -16.21
N THR A 27 9.71 1.57 -15.52
CA THR A 27 9.08 1.70 -14.20
C THR A 27 10.04 2.43 -13.25
N PRO A 28 9.64 3.50 -12.56
CA PRO A 28 10.53 4.20 -11.66
C PRO A 28 10.71 3.44 -10.34
N SER A 29 11.94 3.37 -9.83
CA SER A 29 12.22 2.91 -8.47
C SER A 29 11.62 3.87 -7.43
N LEU A 30 11.11 3.32 -6.33
CA LEU A 30 10.62 4.12 -5.21
C LEU A 30 11.77 4.48 -4.28
N PRO A 31 11.82 5.71 -3.76
CA PRO A 31 12.81 6.08 -2.75
C PRO A 31 12.59 5.26 -1.48
N GLN A 32 13.67 5.00 -0.73
CA GLN A 32 13.55 4.41 0.60
C GLN A 32 12.69 5.31 1.49
N PHE A 33 11.67 4.74 2.13
CA PHE A 33 10.80 5.49 3.03
C PHE A 33 11.47 5.68 4.39
N VAL A 34 11.42 6.92 4.91
CA VAL A 34 11.93 7.29 6.23
C VAL A 34 10.80 7.98 6.99
N PRO A 35 10.33 7.42 8.11
CA PRO A 35 9.30 8.06 8.94
C PRO A 35 9.77 9.40 9.49
N HIS A 36 8.82 10.28 9.74
CA HIS A 36 9.08 11.58 10.38
C HIS A 36 8.20 11.74 11.63
N PRO A 37 8.57 12.68 12.54
CA PRO A 37 7.69 13.03 13.65
C PRO A 37 6.30 13.42 13.16
N SER A 38 5.28 12.94 13.86
CA SER A 38 3.87 13.21 13.58
C SER A 38 3.05 13.00 14.84
N ASP A 39 2.01 13.84 14.98
CA ASP A 39 1.09 13.87 16.11
C ASP A 39 -0.10 12.91 15.93
N TRP A 40 -0.08 12.07 14.88
CA TRP A 40 -1.10 11.05 14.66
C TRP A 40 -1.36 10.22 15.92
N GLN A 41 -2.63 9.96 16.17
CA GLN A 41 -3.10 9.12 17.28
C GLN A 41 -4.10 8.08 16.77
N PRO A 42 -4.18 6.89 17.39
CA PRO A 42 -5.18 5.89 17.03
C PRO A 42 -6.60 6.43 17.16
N ASN A 43 -7.43 6.19 16.15
CA ASN A 43 -8.86 6.41 16.27
C ASN A 43 -9.47 5.31 17.14
N ALA A 44 -9.86 5.68 18.35
CA ALA A 44 -10.48 4.76 19.29
C ALA A 44 -11.96 5.02 19.55
N SER A 45 -12.63 5.79 18.67
CA SER A 45 -14.08 6.01 18.74
C SER A 45 -14.89 4.86 18.13
N VAL A 46 -14.25 4.04 17.29
CA VAL A 46 -14.89 2.93 16.57
C VAL A 46 -15.03 1.71 17.48
N TYR A 47 -16.19 1.05 17.45
CA TYR A 47 -16.37 -0.22 18.16
C TYR A 47 -15.67 -1.37 17.40
N PRO A 48 -14.98 -2.32 18.08
CA PRO A 48 -14.79 -2.44 19.53
C PRO A 48 -13.54 -1.73 20.07
N TYR A 49 -12.82 -0.96 19.25
CA TYR A 49 -11.57 -0.28 19.62
C TYR A 49 -11.73 0.70 20.79
N ASN A 50 -12.92 1.28 20.95
CA ASN A 50 -13.28 2.05 22.14
C ASN A 50 -13.16 1.27 23.46
N LEU A 51 -13.30 -0.05 23.43
CA LEU A 51 -13.14 -0.93 24.59
C LEU A 51 -11.70 -1.42 24.77
N TRP A 52 -10.88 -1.34 23.73
CA TRP A 52 -9.53 -1.93 23.70
C TRP A 52 -8.40 -0.90 23.80
N GLN A 53 -8.73 0.38 23.98
CA GLN A 53 -7.76 1.47 24.14
C GLN A 53 -6.65 1.16 25.16
N THR A 54 -7.00 0.51 26.28
CA THR A 54 -6.05 0.15 27.34
C THR A 54 -5.06 -0.95 26.96
N ARG A 55 -5.28 -1.62 25.83
CA ARG A 55 -4.42 -2.68 25.28
C ARG A 55 -3.46 -2.16 24.21
N VAL A 56 -3.64 -0.92 23.75
CA VAL A 56 -2.76 -0.30 22.76
C VAL A 56 -1.45 0.09 23.42
N THR A 57 -0.33 -0.39 22.90
CA THR A 57 1.00 -0.04 23.41
C THR A 57 1.64 1.13 22.64
N PRO A 58 2.60 1.87 23.23
CA PRO A 58 3.33 2.93 22.51
C PRO A 58 4.03 2.44 21.24
N GLU A 59 4.52 1.20 21.24
CA GLU A 59 5.15 0.56 20.08
C GLU A 59 4.15 0.35 18.95
N GLN A 60 2.92 -0.06 19.27
CA GLN A 60 1.83 -0.20 18.29
C GLN A 60 1.39 1.14 17.71
N VAL A 61 1.32 2.19 18.54
CA VAL A 61 1.05 3.55 18.05
C VAL A 61 2.11 3.99 17.05
N THR A 62 3.39 3.76 17.38
CA THR A 62 4.51 4.10 16.49
C THR A 62 4.47 3.27 15.21
N ALA A 63 4.24 1.96 15.31
CA ALA A 63 4.15 1.06 14.16
C ALA A 63 3.03 1.47 13.21
N MET A 64 1.84 1.79 13.73
CA MET A 64 0.72 2.22 12.89
C MET A 64 0.98 3.58 12.24
N ARG A 65 1.46 4.56 13.01
CA ARG A 65 1.80 5.89 12.49
C ARG A 65 2.77 5.81 11.33
N ASP A 66 3.91 5.14 11.54
CA ASP A 66 4.94 5.02 10.52
C ASP A 66 4.43 4.25 9.28
N SER A 67 3.62 3.20 9.48
CA SER A 67 3.00 2.46 8.38
C SER A 67 2.01 3.33 7.61
N CYS A 68 1.25 4.18 8.30
CA CYS A 68 0.33 5.13 7.68
C CYS A 68 1.06 6.22 6.89
N GLN A 69 2.21 6.71 7.37
CA GLN A 69 3.02 7.64 6.59
C GLN A 69 3.54 7.00 5.30
N TRP A 70 4.04 5.76 5.39
CA TRP A 70 4.42 4.99 4.19
C TRP A 70 3.22 4.81 3.24
N PHE A 71 2.06 4.45 3.79
CA PHE A 71 0.84 4.21 3.01
C PHE A 71 0.46 5.48 2.24
N ASN A 72 0.39 6.62 2.92
CA ASN A 72 0.06 7.90 2.30
C ASN A 72 1.09 8.33 1.24
N ALA A 73 2.37 7.99 1.42
CA ALA A 73 3.44 8.43 0.53
C ALA A 73 3.66 7.51 -0.69
N GLN A 74 3.50 6.20 -0.54
CA GLN A 74 4.01 5.22 -1.52
C GLN A 74 2.99 4.21 -2.01
N TYR A 75 1.92 3.91 -1.25
CA TYR A 75 1.01 2.80 -1.56
C TYR A 75 0.39 2.91 -2.96
N ASP A 76 -0.22 4.05 -3.29
CA ASP A 76 -0.93 4.22 -4.56
C ASP A 76 0.03 4.09 -5.76
N THR A 77 1.26 4.61 -5.63
CA THR A 77 2.26 4.49 -6.70
C THR A 77 2.73 3.04 -6.85
N LEU A 78 3.04 2.36 -5.74
CA LEU A 78 3.45 0.96 -5.75
C LEU A 78 2.39 0.05 -6.37
N MET A 79 1.12 0.21 -5.95
CA MET A 79 0.03 -0.60 -6.47
C MET A 79 -0.32 -0.26 -7.91
N GLY A 80 -0.20 1.00 -8.31
CA GLY A 80 -0.32 1.42 -9.72
C GLY A 80 0.73 0.74 -10.61
N GLN A 81 1.99 0.70 -10.18
CA GLN A 81 3.07 -0.01 -10.89
C GLN A 81 2.79 -1.51 -10.99
N THR A 82 2.43 -2.13 -9.87
CA THR A 82 2.15 -3.57 -9.78
C THR A 82 0.98 -3.98 -10.69
N LEU A 83 -0.13 -3.23 -10.66
CA LEU A 83 -1.28 -3.49 -11.54
C LEU A 83 -0.94 -3.24 -13.01
N GLY A 84 -0.19 -2.18 -13.30
CA GLY A 84 0.29 -1.89 -14.66
C GLY A 84 1.13 -3.03 -15.23
N PHE A 85 2.02 -3.61 -14.42
CA PHE A 85 2.80 -4.78 -14.80
C PHE A 85 1.95 -6.03 -15.01
N GLN A 86 0.98 -6.29 -14.15
CA GLN A 86 0.06 -7.41 -14.34
C GLN A 86 -0.65 -7.34 -15.70
N HIS A 87 -1.13 -6.16 -16.10
CA HIS A 87 -1.73 -5.96 -17.42
C HIS A 87 -0.71 -6.10 -18.56
N PHE A 88 0.49 -5.55 -18.38
CA PHE A 88 1.56 -5.66 -19.38
C PHE A 88 1.93 -7.14 -19.64
N LEU A 89 2.12 -7.93 -18.58
CA LEU A 89 2.39 -9.36 -18.67
C LEU A 89 1.22 -10.11 -19.34
N GLY A 90 -0.02 -9.80 -18.96
CA GLY A 90 -1.21 -10.40 -19.59
C GLY A 90 -1.31 -10.09 -21.09
N ASN A 91 -1.00 -8.86 -21.52
CA ASN A 91 -0.94 -8.48 -22.93
C ASN A 91 0.20 -9.18 -23.69
N ALA A 92 1.27 -9.54 -22.99
CA ALA A 92 2.34 -10.39 -23.49
C ALA A 92 1.99 -11.89 -23.44
N HIS A 93 0.74 -12.26 -23.17
CA HIS A 93 0.29 -13.66 -23.04
C HIS A 93 1.05 -14.44 -21.96
N ASP A 94 1.39 -13.77 -20.86
CA ASP A 94 2.19 -14.33 -19.76
C ASP A 94 3.60 -14.80 -20.18
N ASP A 95 4.11 -14.30 -21.31
CA ASP A 95 5.49 -14.55 -21.74
C ASP A 95 6.48 -13.65 -20.99
N TRP A 96 7.14 -14.22 -19.98
CA TRP A 96 8.18 -13.56 -19.20
C TRP A 96 9.45 -13.23 -19.99
N THR A 97 9.63 -13.84 -21.17
CA THR A 97 10.76 -13.56 -22.06
C THR A 97 10.48 -12.42 -23.03
N ALA A 98 9.23 -11.92 -23.07
CA ALA A 98 8.85 -10.82 -23.95
C ALA A 98 9.66 -9.55 -23.64
N PRO A 99 10.01 -8.74 -24.66
CA PRO A 99 10.82 -7.55 -24.47
C PRO A 99 10.24 -6.60 -23.42
N GLY A 100 11.06 -6.23 -22.44
CA GLY A 100 10.70 -5.27 -21.39
C GLY A 100 10.01 -5.88 -20.15
N VAL A 101 9.56 -7.14 -20.19
CA VAL A 101 8.93 -7.80 -19.03
C VAL A 101 9.89 -7.94 -17.87
N GLN A 102 11.06 -8.56 -18.08
CA GLN A 102 12.02 -8.79 -17.01
C GLN A 102 12.53 -7.48 -16.35
N PRO A 103 12.98 -6.45 -17.10
CA PRO A 103 13.41 -5.20 -16.47
C PRO A 103 12.32 -4.48 -15.68
N ALA A 104 11.06 -4.54 -16.14
CA ALA A 104 9.93 -3.99 -15.42
C ALA A 104 9.64 -4.78 -14.13
N ALA A 105 9.69 -6.11 -14.20
CA ALA A 105 9.52 -7.00 -13.06
C ALA A 105 10.59 -6.74 -11.99
N ASP A 106 11.87 -6.71 -12.37
CA ASP A 106 12.99 -6.50 -11.45
C ASP A 106 12.83 -5.22 -10.62
N THR A 107 12.37 -4.14 -11.26
CA THR A 107 12.17 -2.86 -10.58
C THR A 107 10.99 -2.91 -9.60
N ILE A 108 9.90 -3.57 -9.98
CA ILE A 108 8.69 -3.68 -9.15
C ILE A 108 8.96 -4.62 -7.97
N GLU A 109 9.67 -5.73 -8.19
CA GLU A 109 10.12 -6.62 -7.12
C GLU A 109 10.96 -5.87 -6.09
N ALA A 110 11.92 -5.04 -6.53
CA ALA A 110 12.72 -4.22 -5.63
C ALA A 110 11.86 -3.22 -4.82
N ASN A 111 10.86 -2.60 -5.45
CA ASN A 111 9.95 -1.67 -4.78
C ASN A 111 9.03 -2.39 -3.76
N LEU A 112 8.52 -3.57 -4.12
CA LEU A 112 7.70 -4.42 -3.24
C LEU A 112 8.52 -4.91 -2.05
N ASP A 113 9.73 -5.42 -2.29
CA ASP A 113 10.63 -5.92 -1.25
C ASP A 113 11.03 -4.82 -0.28
N GLN A 114 11.38 -3.64 -0.78
CA GLN A 114 11.71 -2.49 0.05
C GLN A 114 10.52 -2.08 0.94
N SER A 115 9.32 -2.03 0.36
CA SER A 115 8.09 -1.67 1.09
C SER A 115 7.73 -2.73 2.13
N ALA A 116 7.80 -4.00 1.76
CA ALA A 116 7.53 -5.11 2.65
C ALA A 116 8.55 -5.18 3.80
N ALA A 117 9.84 -4.95 3.54
CA ALA A 117 10.87 -4.90 4.57
C ALA A 117 10.68 -3.73 5.54
N PHE A 118 10.25 -2.56 5.05
CA PHE A 118 9.90 -1.43 5.91
C PHE A 118 8.71 -1.74 6.83
N LEU A 119 7.70 -2.41 6.29
CA LEU A 119 6.47 -2.74 7.02
C LEU A 119 6.61 -3.98 7.92
N ASP A 120 7.51 -4.91 7.66
CA ASP A 120 7.59 -6.22 8.31
C ASP A 120 7.51 -6.17 9.85
N ALA A 121 8.46 -5.48 10.49
CA ALA A 121 8.46 -5.36 11.96
C ALA A 121 7.21 -4.63 12.50
N ARG A 122 6.67 -3.69 11.72
CA ARG A 122 5.49 -2.89 12.09
C ARG A 122 4.22 -3.71 11.99
N ALA A 123 4.04 -4.45 10.90
CA ALA A 123 2.94 -5.35 10.67
C ALA A 123 2.84 -6.40 11.79
N HIS A 124 3.97 -7.04 12.15
CA HIS A 124 4.00 -8.00 13.26
C HIS A 124 3.76 -7.36 14.62
N THR A 125 4.10 -6.09 14.81
CA THR A 125 3.77 -5.36 16.04
C THR A 125 2.26 -5.08 16.15
N LEU A 126 1.61 -4.84 15.01
CA LEU A 126 0.18 -4.50 14.93
C LEU A 126 -0.72 -5.73 15.02
N PHE A 127 -0.21 -6.93 14.77
CA PHE A 127 -0.99 -8.17 14.75
C PHE A 127 -0.66 -9.05 15.95
N VAL A 128 -1.65 -9.26 16.82
CA VAL A 128 -1.51 -10.02 18.06
C VAL A 128 -2.25 -11.34 17.93
N VAL A 129 -1.55 -12.43 18.23
CA VAL A 129 -2.16 -13.75 18.46
C VAL A 129 -2.33 -13.94 19.96
N ASN A 130 -3.57 -14.01 20.42
CA ASN A 130 -3.88 -14.28 21.81
C ASN A 130 -3.77 -15.79 22.09
N TYR A 131 -3.18 -16.15 23.23
CA TYR A 131 -3.08 -17.55 23.66
C TYR A 131 -3.86 -17.74 24.97
N PRO A 132 -4.53 -18.89 25.15
CA PRO A 132 -4.48 -20.12 24.34
C PRO A 132 -5.53 -20.23 23.21
N ASP A 133 -6.43 -19.26 23.05
CA ASP A 133 -7.56 -19.31 22.11
C ASP A 133 -7.17 -19.08 20.65
N GLN A 134 -5.92 -18.71 20.38
CA GLN A 134 -5.37 -18.40 19.04
C GLN A 134 -6.16 -17.32 18.30
N SER A 135 -6.85 -16.44 19.04
CA SER A 135 -7.57 -15.34 18.42
C SER A 135 -6.59 -14.29 17.90
N GLU A 136 -6.72 -13.97 16.62
CA GLU A 136 -5.88 -12.99 15.95
C GLU A 136 -6.60 -11.64 15.91
N TYR A 137 -5.96 -10.58 16.39
CA TYR A 137 -6.54 -9.24 16.39
C TYR A 137 -5.47 -8.15 16.38
N SER A 138 -5.89 -6.94 16.00
CA SER A 138 -5.12 -5.73 16.29
C SER A 138 -5.81 -4.91 17.38
N PRO A 139 -5.10 -4.45 18.43
CA PRO A 139 -5.63 -3.46 19.36
C PRO A 139 -5.79 -2.06 18.72
N VAL A 140 -5.11 -1.80 17.61
CA VAL A 140 -5.15 -0.52 16.89
C VAL A 140 -6.09 -0.65 15.71
N TYR A 141 -7.00 0.32 15.53
CA TYR A 141 -7.98 0.32 14.44
C TYR A 141 -7.27 0.14 13.10
N ASN A 142 -7.71 -0.85 12.29
CA ASN A 142 -7.12 -1.26 11.00
C ASN A 142 -5.64 -1.69 11.03
N GLY A 143 -5.06 -1.99 12.19
CA GLY A 143 -3.73 -2.59 12.25
C GLY A 143 -3.68 -4.00 11.63
N ASP A 144 -4.79 -4.74 11.69
CA ASP A 144 -4.99 -6.02 11.01
C ASP A 144 -5.00 -5.86 9.48
N SER A 145 -5.67 -4.82 8.98
CA SER A 145 -5.67 -4.49 7.56
C SER A 145 -4.27 -4.13 7.07
N MET A 146 -3.48 -3.41 7.88
CA MET A 146 -2.08 -3.11 7.56
C MET A 146 -1.22 -4.37 7.51
N TYR A 147 -1.41 -5.31 8.46
CA TYR A 147 -0.73 -6.61 8.44
C TYR A 147 -1.07 -7.41 7.18
N HIS A 148 -2.36 -7.52 6.85
CA HIS A 148 -2.74 -8.28 5.66
C HIS A 148 -2.32 -7.61 4.36
N LEU A 149 -2.31 -6.28 4.30
CA LEU A 149 -1.73 -5.56 3.16
C LEU A 149 -0.25 -5.92 2.99
N TRP A 150 0.56 -5.80 4.06
CA TRP A 150 1.97 -6.21 4.04
C TRP A 150 2.14 -7.63 3.51
N TYR A 151 1.35 -8.58 4.01
CA TYR A 151 1.40 -9.96 3.55
C TYR A 151 1.09 -10.09 2.05
N GLN A 152 0.11 -9.35 1.52
CA GLN A 152 -0.13 -9.39 0.07
C GLN A 152 1.05 -8.84 -0.73
N LEU A 153 1.75 -7.81 -0.25
CA LEU A 153 2.95 -7.29 -0.93
C LEU A 153 4.04 -8.37 -1.02
N THR A 154 4.26 -9.15 0.05
CA THR A 154 5.23 -10.25 0.03
C THR A 154 4.83 -11.36 -0.94
N GLN A 155 3.54 -11.69 -0.99
CA GLN A 155 3.03 -12.71 -1.91
C GLN A 155 3.11 -12.29 -3.38
N ILE A 156 2.84 -11.01 -3.69
CA ILE A 156 3.00 -10.48 -5.05
C ILE A 156 4.47 -10.59 -5.47
N SER A 157 5.40 -10.12 -4.64
CA SER A 157 6.85 -10.22 -4.92
C SER A 157 7.29 -11.67 -5.14
N ALA A 158 6.83 -12.59 -4.27
CA ALA A 158 7.14 -14.02 -4.40
C ALA A 158 6.63 -14.61 -5.72
N ASN A 159 5.42 -14.25 -6.14
CA ASN A 159 4.85 -14.74 -7.39
C ASN A 159 5.56 -14.16 -8.62
N MET A 160 6.02 -12.90 -8.57
CA MET A 160 6.81 -12.29 -9.63
C MET A 160 8.17 -12.98 -9.79
N LYS A 161 8.86 -13.27 -8.68
CA LYS A 161 10.13 -14.03 -8.66
C LYS A 161 9.99 -15.45 -9.21
N GLN A 162 8.82 -16.04 -9.03
CA GLN A 162 8.47 -17.35 -9.58
C GLN A 162 7.96 -17.28 -11.02
N GLN A 163 7.88 -16.08 -11.60
CA GLN A 163 7.40 -15.82 -12.95
C GLN A 163 6.01 -16.40 -13.19
N LEU A 164 5.10 -16.25 -12.22
CA LEU A 164 3.76 -16.79 -12.34
C LEU A 164 2.90 -15.96 -13.32
N PRO A 165 1.88 -16.56 -13.94
CA PRO A 165 0.98 -15.85 -14.86
C PRO A 165 0.28 -14.65 -14.21
N SER A 166 -0.07 -13.66 -15.02
CA SER A 166 -0.75 -12.43 -14.62
C SER A 166 -2.04 -12.68 -13.83
N GLY A 167 -2.79 -13.74 -14.15
CA GLY A 167 -3.97 -14.15 -13.40
C GLY A 167 -3.69 -14.56 -11.94
N GLN A 168 -2.53 -15.18 -11.67
CA GLN A 168 -2.13 -15.53 -10.31
C GLN A 168 -1.59 -14.32 -9.54
N LEU A 169 -0.91 -13.39 -10.21
CA LEU A 169 -0.56 -12.09 -9.62
C LEU A 169 -1.82 -11.33 -9.20
N ASN A 170 -2.84 -11.32 -10.06
CA ASN A 170 -4.08 -10.59 -9.82
C ASN A 170 -4.81 -11.02 -8.54
N ALA A 171 -4.72 -12.29 -8.13
CA ALA A 171 -5.35 -12.75 -6.89
C ALA A 171 -4.84 -11.96 -5.67
N HIS A 172 -3.52 -11.80 -5.54
CA HIS A 172 -2.93 -11.04 -4.43
C HIS A 172 -3.07 -9.53 -4.62
N ILE A 173 -2.98 -9.02 -5.86
CA ILE A 173 -3.19 -7.59 -6.15
C ILE A 173 -4.62 -7.16 -5.77
N ALA A 174 -5.63 -7.97 -6.12
CA ALA A 174 -7.01 -7.69 -5.77
C ALA A 174 -7.22 -7.68 -4.25
N THR A 175 -6.63 -8.66 -3.54
CA THR A 175 -6.69 -8.68 -2.07
C THR A 175 -5.94 -7.51 -1.43
N ALA A 176 -4.78 -7.11 -1.96
CA ALA A 176 -4.05 -5.92 -1.51
C ALA A 176 -4.92 -4.66 -1.66
N ASN A 177 -5.63 -4.53 -2.79
CA ASN A 177 -6.55 -3.42 -3.02
C ASN A 177 -7.73 -3.41 -2.05
N VAL A 178 -8.24 -4.56 -1.62
CA VAL A 178 -9.27 -4.63 -0.57
C VAL A 178 -8.75 -4.01 0.73
N TYR A 179 -7.59 -4.44 1.21
CA TYR A 179 -7.03 -3.91 2.46
C TYR A 179 -6.60 -2.45 2.35
N GLY A 180 -6.02 -2.04 1.21
CA GLY A 180 -5.69 -0.64 0.97
C GLY A 180 -6.93 0.26 0.90
N THR A 181 -8.02 -0.22 0.31
CA THR A 181 -9.30 0.50 0.31
C THR A 181 -9.86 0.61 1.72
N THR A 182 -9.83 -0.46 2.52
CA THR A 182 -10.23 -0.42 3.93
C THR A 182 -9.42 0.61 4.73
N ILE A 183 -8.10 0.65 4.57
CA ILE A 183 -7.22 1.63 5.23
C ILE A 183 -7.56 3.06 4.78
N ARG A 184 -7.76 3.28 3.49
CA ARG A 184 -8.07 4.61 2.94
C ARG A 184 -9.46 5.09 3.37
N ASP A 185 -10.49 4.28 3.18
CA ASP A 185 -11.89 4.68 3.40
C ASP A 185 -12.20 4.86 4.89
N SER A 186 -11.52 4.12 5.77
CA SER A 186 -11.63 4.30 7.22
C SER A 186 -10.99 5.61 7.73
N GLN A 187 -10.21 6.30 6.89
CA GLN A 187 -9.44 7.49 7.24
C GLN A 187 -8.48 7.25 8.42
N VAL A 188 -8.08 6.01 8.68
CA VAL A 188 -7.22 5.67 9.82
C VAL A 188 -5.85 6.34 9.73
N CYS A 189 -5.36 6.60 8.51
CA CYS A 189 -4.08 7.26 8.26
C CYS A 189 -4.18 8.79 8.11
N ALA A 190 -5.34 9.40 8.39
CA ALA A 190 -5.48 10.85 8.32
C ALA A 190 -4.60 11.52 9.39
N GLY A 191 -3.76 12.47 8.94
CA GLY A 191 -2.84 13.22 9.81
C GLY A 191 -1.56 12.46 10.22
N ALA A 192 -1.28 11.30 9.61
CA ALA A 192 -0.02 10.58 9.76
C ALA A 192 1.14 11.31 9.10
#